data_AF-A0A933RJQ5-F1
#
_entry.id   AF-A0A933RJQ5-F1
#
_cell.length_a   1.000
_cell.length_b   1.000
_cell.length_c   1.000
_cell.angle_alpha   90.00
_cell.angle_beta   90.00
_cell.angle_gamma   90.00
#
_symmetry.space_group_name_H-M   'P 1'
#
loop_
_entity.id
_entity.type
_entity.pdbx_description
1 polymer ?
#
loop_
_entity_poly.entity_id
_entity_poly.type
_entity_poly.pdbx_seq_one_letter_code
_entity_poly.pdbx_strand_id
1 'polypeptide(L)'
;MIRARALLAALAALALALPLAACGDSEQKNDYVAAVNRAQNDLAKRFNELQTRITPTSTPAQDRKTLTGYETAVRRAVTDLKAVDPPKGLDDLHRRFIGDIADYGTEVRRARERLSSGSPRDAIAAQQRLVAAVNRISTRINATISAINDKLRD
;
A
#
# COMPACT_ATOMS: atom_id res chain seq x y z
N MET A 1 18.79 -2.96 7.71
CA MET A 1 18.48 -2.86 6.26
C MET A 1 17.74 -4.08 5.69
N ILE A 2 18.01 -5.31 6.14
CA ILE A 2 17.32 -6.53 5.66
C ILE A 2 15.80 -6.50 5.97
N ARG A 3 15.38 -5.85 7.07
CA ARG A 3 13.96 -5.80 7.47
C ARG A 3 13.07 -4.89 6.60
N ALA A 4 13.61 -3.81 6.00
CA ALA A 4 12.81 -2.93 5.14
C ALA A 4 12.44 -3.59 3.79
N ARG A 5 13.28 -4.51 3.29
CA ARG A 5 13.01 -5.35 2.11
C ARG A 5 11.83 -6.31 2.33
N ALA A 6 11.64 -6.80 3.56
CA ALA A 6 10.56 -7.72 3.88
C ALA A 6 9.18 -7.03 3.95
N LEU A 7 9.12 -5.76 4.35
CA LEU A 7 7.88 -5.01 4.53
C LEU A 7 7.13 -4.75 3.22
N LEU A 8 7.88 -4.60 2.14
CA LEU A 8 7.39 -4.26 0.81
C LEU A 8 6.98 -5.50 0.01
N ALA A 9 7.68 -6.62 0.22
CA ALA A 9 7.32 -7.91 -0.36
C ALA A 9 5.91 -8.38 0.06
N ALA A 10 5.40 -7.93 1.21
CA ALA A 10 4.09 -8.34 1.71
C ALA A 10 2.91 -7.79 0.90
N LEU A 11 3.04 -6.63 0.24
CA LEU A 11 1.98 -6.02 -0.56
C LEU A 11 1.85 -6.65 -1.96
N ALA A 12 2.94 -7.16 -2.52
CA ALA A 12 2.97 -7.72 -3.87
C ALA A 12 2.52 -9.20 -3.94
N ALA A 13 2.48 -9.91 -2.80
CA ALA A 13 2.16 -11.33 -2.77
C ALA A 13 0.65 -11.65 -2.76
N LEU A 14 -0.23 -10.65 -2.64
CA LEU A 14 -1.68 -10.83 -2.56
C LEU A 14 -2.39 -10.20 -3.76
N ALA A 15 -2.18 -10.77 -4.94
CA ALA A 15 -3.05 -10.52 -6.08
C ALA A 15 -4.43 -11.13 -5.81
N LEU A 16 -5.49 -10.43 -6.22
CA LEU A 16 -6.84 -10.99 -6.24
C LEU A 16 -6.92 -12.08 -7.32
N ALA A 17 -7.49 -13.24 -6.98
CA ALA A 17 -7.56 -14.42 -7.86
C ALA A 17 -9.01 -14.82 -8.12
N LEU A 18 -9.42 -14.85 -9.40
CA LEU A 18 -10.74 -15.29 -9.83
C LEU A 18 -10.69 -16.59 -10.65
N PRO A 19 -11.57 -17.58 -10.39
CA PRO A 19 -11.90 -18.60 -11.36
C PRO A 19 -12.77 -18.01 -12.47
N LEU A 20 -12.37 -18.19 -13.73
CA LEU A 20 -13.13 -17.75 -14.91
C LEU A 20 -14.42 -18.59 -15.05
N ALA A 21 -15.53 -18.14 -14.46
CA ALA A 21 -16.86 -18.69 -14.75
C ALA A 21 -17.58 -17.73 -15.71
N ALA A 22 -18.09 -18.20 -16.85
CA ALA A 22 -18.67 -17.35 -17.90
C ALA A 22 -20.17 -17.07 -17.68
N CYS A 23 -20.51 -15.90 -17.11
CA CYS A 23 -21.80 -15.20 -17.17
C CYS A 23 -21.58 -13.74 -16.70
N GLY A 24 -22.42 -12.77 -17.10
CA GLY A 24 -22.16 -11.31 -17.00
C GLY A 24 -21.69 -10.73 -15.65
N ASP A 25 -22.06 -11.32 -14.51
CA ASP A 25 -21.53 -10.93 -13.19
C ASP A 25 -20.00 -11.14 -13.08
N SER A 26 -19.47 -12.09 -13.84
CA SER A 26 -18.05 -12.37 -13.90
C SER A 26 -17.26 -11.29 -14.63
N GLU A 27 -17.86 -10.56 -15.57
CA GLU A 27 -17.17 -9.47 -16.27
C GLU A 27 -16.90 -8.32 -15.31
N GLN A 28 -17.90 -7.87 -14.54
CA GLN A 28 -17.72 -6.83 -13.52
C GLN A 28 -16.74 -7.27 -12.42
N LYS A 29 -16.84 -8.51 -11.93
CA LYS A 29 -15.88 -9.06 -10.95
C LYS A 29 -14.45 -9.09 -11.53
N ASN A 30 -14.28 -9.51 -12.79
CA ASN A 30 -12.99 -9.54 -13.47
C ASN A 30 -12.40 -8.13 -13.65
N ASP A 31 -13.20 -7.17 -14.09
CA ASP A 31 -12.79 -5.78 -14.27
C ASP A 31 -12.37 -5.14 -12.95
N TYR A 32 -13.15 -5.39 -11.89
CA TYR A 32 -12.80 -4.99 -10.53
C TYR A 32 -11.45 -5.55 -10.09
N VAL A 33 -11.26 -6.86 -10.26
CA VAL A 33 -10.00 -7.54 -9.91
C VAL A 33 -8.83 -7.00 -10.72
N ALA A 34 -9.01 -6.79 -12.02
CA ALA A 34 -7.99 -6.22 -12.89
C ALA A 34 -7.60 -4.80 -12.45
N ALA A 35 -8.58 -3.96 -12.12
CA ALA A 35 -8.36 -2.59 -11.68
C ALA A 35 -7.65 -2.52 -10.33
N VAL A 36 -8.07 -3.34 -9.36
CA VAL A 36 -7.42 -3.42 -8.04
C VAL A 36 -5.99 -3.96 -8.16
N ASN A 37 -5.79 -5.05 -8.91
CA ASN A 37 -4.46 -5.62 -9.15
C ASN A 37 -3.54 -4.61 -9.84
N ARG A 38 -4.05 -3.82 -10.80
CA ARG A 38 -3.29 -2.74 -11.44
C ARG A 38 -2.84 -1.70 -10.42
N ALA A 39 -3.75 -1.19 -9.58
CA ALA A 39 -3.42 -0.21 -8.57
C ALA A 39 -2.37 -0.74 -7.56
N GLN A 40 -2.50 -2.01 -7.13
CA GLN A 40 -1.53 -2.67 -6.26
C GLN A 40 -0.15 -2.81 -6.93
N ASN A 41 -0.11 -3.24 -8.20
CA ASN A 41 1.13 -3.42 -8.95
C ASN A 41 1.85 -2.09 -9.19
N ASP A 42 1.12 -1.04 -9.58
CA ASP A 42 1.68 0.29 -9.78
C ASP A 42 2.25 0.86 -8.47
N LEU A 43 1.53 0.68 -7.36
CA LEU A 43 2.00 1.06 -6.03
C LEU A 43 3.28 0.30 -5.64
N ALA A 44 3.27 -1.04 -5.78
CA ALA A 44 4.41 -1.89 -5.44
C ALA A 44 5.65 -1.56 -6.28
N LYS A 45 5.49 -1.36 -7.59
CA LYS A 45 6.57 -0.94 -8.49
C LYS A 45 7.17 0.38 -8.02
N ARG A 46 6.32 1.38 -7.75
CA ARG A 46 6.79 2.69 -7.30
C ARG A 46 7.51 2.63 -5.96
N PHE A 47 7.03 1.80 -5.03
CA PHE A 47 7.70 1.61 -3.75
C PHE A 47 9.06 0.93 -3.91
N ASN A 48 9.16 -0.11 -4.76
CA ASN A 48 10.44 -0.75 -5.06
C ASN A 48 11.46 0.24 -5.65
N GLU A 49 11.03 1.11 -6.57
CA GLU A 49 11.86 2.18 -7.15
C GLU A 49 12.32 3.23 -6.12
N LEU A 50 11.49 3.51 -5.10
CA LEU A 50 11.82 4.47 -4.05
C LEU A 50 12.71 3.86 -2.98
N GLN A 51 12.54 2.57 -2.70
CA GLN A 51 13.32 1.86 -1.70
C GLN A 51 14.81 1.84 -2.04
N THR A 52 15.17 1.74 -3.32
CA THR A 52 16.56 1.77 -3.77
C THR A 52 17.25 3.12 -3.50
N ARG A 53 16.49 4.17 -3.17
CA ARG A 53 16.99 5.53 -2.91
C ARG A 53 17.27 5.82 -1.44
N ILE A 54 16.86 4.94 -0.52
CA ILE A 54 17.20 5.02 0.90
C ILE A 54 18.43 4.14 1.14
N THR A 55 19.56 4.77 1.46
CA THR A 55 20.84 4.07 1.67
C THR A 55 21.44 4.48 3.03
N PRO A 56 22.43 3.74 3.57
CA PRO A 56 23.14 4.18 4.78
C PRO A 56 23.82 5.55 4.65
N THR A 57 24.04 5.99 3.41
CA THR A 57 24.75 7.22 3.07
C THR A 57 23.81 8.34 2.61
N SER A 58 22.49 8.11 2.62
CA SER A 58 21.54 9.16 2.26
C SER A 58 21.51 10.26 3.32
N THR A 59 21.37 11.49 2.85
CA THR A 59 21.19 12.65 3.71
C THR A 59 19.73 12.77 4.16
N PRO A 60 19.45 13.46 5.28
CA PRO A 60 18.07 13.73 5.70
C PRO A 60 17.20 14.39 4.61
N ALA A 61 17.81 15.24 3.77
CA ALA A 61 17.10 15.85 2.64
C ALA A 61 16.69 14.83 1.57
N GLN A 62 17.56 13.87 1.25
CA GLN A 62 17.27 12.77 0.31
C GLN A 62 16.18 11.85 0.86
N ASP A 63 16.24 11.48 2.14
CA ASP A 63 15.22 10.65 2.79
C ASP A 63 13.85 11.31 2.77
N ARG A 64 13.76 12.61 3.09
CA ARG A 64 12.50 13.37 3.01
C ARG A 64 11.93 13.41 1.59
N LYS A 65 12.77 13.57 0.57
CA LYS A 65 12.35 13.53 -0.84
C LYS A 65 11.79 12.15 -1.18
N THR A 66 12.44 11.08 -0.72
CA THR A 66 11.99 9.72 -0.94
C THR A 66 10.65 9.44 -0.24
N LEU A 67 10.47 9.86 1.02
CA LEU A 67 9.19 9.74 1.73
C LEU A 67 8.06 10.53 1.05
N THR A 68 8.34 11.72 0.52
CA THR A 68 7.37 12.48 -0.29
C THR A 68 6.97 11.70 -1.55
N GLY A 69 7.91 10.96 -2.15
CA GLY A 69 7.64 10.04 -3.25
C GLY A 69 6.68 8.91 -2.85
N TYR A 70 6.85 8.33 -1.66
CA TYR A 70 5.95 7.30 -1.13
C TYR A 70 4.55 7.86 -0.89
N GLU A 71 4.42 9.03 -0.25
CA GLU A 71 3.13 9.70 -0.03
C GLU A 71 2.38 9.95 -1.34
N THR A 72 3.10 10.36 -2.38
CA THR A 72 2.52 10.62 -3.71
C THR A 72 2.02 9.34 -4.36
N ALA A 73 2.78 8.26 -4.25
CA ALA A 73 2.40 6.95 -4.77
C ALA A 73 1.15 6.39 -4.07
N VAL A 74 1.08 6.49 -2.74
CA VAL A 74 -0.11 6.11 -1.96
C VAL A 74 -1.33 6.93 -2.37
N ARG A 75 -1.19 8.27 -2.47
CA ARG A 75 -2.31 9.14 -2.84
C ARG A 75 -2.85 8.81 -4.22
N ARG A 76 -1.97 8.50 -5.16
CA ARG A 76 -2.35 8.04 -6.50
C ARG A 76 -3.11 6.73 -6.43
N ALA A 77 -2.58 5.71 -5.75
CA ALA A 77 -3.28 4.43 -5.60
C ALA A 77 -4.66 4.58 -4.94
N VAL A 78 -4.79 5.43 -3.91
CA VAL A 78 -6.08 5.76 -3.29
C VAL A 78 -7.04 6.42 -4.28
N THR A 79 -6.54 7.31 -5.15
CA THR A 79 -7.36 7.98 -6.17
C THR A 79 -7.81 6.98 -7.22
N ASP A 80 -6.89 6.16 -7.72
CA ASP A 80 -7.16 5.14 -8.73
C ASP A 80 -8.17 4.12 -8.20
N LEU A 81 -8.02 3.66 -6.95
CA LEU A 81 -8.96 2.74 -6.30
C LEU A 81 -10.35 3.36 -6.08
N LYS A 82 -10.43 4.63 -5.66
CA LYS A 82 -11.72 5.33 -5.50
C LYS A 82 -12.51 5.48 -6.80
N ALA A 83 -11.84 5.40 -7.95
CA ALA A 83 -12.48 5.44 -9.26
C ALA A 83 -12.95 4.04 -9.73
N VAL A 84 -12.67 2.99 -8.96
CA VAL A 84 -13.13 1.63 -9.25
C VAL A 84 -14.49 1.42 -8.58
N ASP A 85 -15.49 1.05 -9.36
CA ASP A 85 -16.79 0.62 -8.84
C ASP A 85 -16.71 -0.84 -8.35
N PRO A 86 -16.92 -1.11 -7.05
CA PRO A 86 -16.92 -2.47 -6.54
C PRO A 86 -18.19 -3.23 -6.97
N PRO A 87 -18.10 -4.53 -7.28
CA PRO A 87 -19.27 -5.40 -7.42
C PRO A 87 -20.14 -5.35 -6.15
N LYS A 88 -21.44 -5.61 -6.32
CA LYS A 88 -22.41 -5.56 -5.21
C LYS A 88 -21.95 -6.41 -4.03
N GLY A 89 -21.92 -5.81 -2.84
CA GLY A 89 -21.56 -6.50 -1.60
C GLY A 89 -20.05 -6.49 -1.30
N LEU A 90 -19.23 -5.84 -2.12
CA LEU A 90 -17.83 -5.54 -1.84
C LEU A 90 -17.60 -4.09 -1.36
N ASP A 91 -18.64 -3.24 -1.32
CA ASP A 91 -18.54 -1.81 -1.01
C ASP A 91 -17.75 -1.51 0.28
N ASP A 92 -18.10 -2.19 1.38
CA ASP A 92 -17.45 -2.01 2.67
C ASP A 92 -16.00 -2.49 2.67
N LEU A 93 -15.74 -3.63 2.02
CA LEU A 93 -14.39 -4.18 1.92
C LEU A 93 -13.50 -3.31 1.03
N HIS A 94 -14.04 -2.77 -0.05
CA HIS A 94 -13.35 -1.85 -0.95
C HIS A 94 -13.01 -0.53 -0.24
N ARG A 95 -13.98 0.07 0.48
CA ARG A 95 -13.73 1.27 1.30
C ARG A 95 -12.68 1.02 2.38
N ARG A 96 -12.74 -0.14 3.05
CA ARG A 96 -11.74 -0.54 4.05
C ARG A 96 -10.36 -0.67 3.44
N PHE A 97 -10.25 -1.29 2.26
CA PHE A 97 -8.99 -1.44 1.54
C PHE A 97 -8.36 -0.08 1.19
N ILE A 98 -9.16 0.85 0.66
CA ILE A 98 -8.72 2.24 0.41
C ILE A 98 -8.23 2.90 1.70
N GLY A 99 -8.97 2.73 2.81
CA GLY A 99 -8.62 3.28 4.11
C GLY A 99 -7.28 2.74 4.64
N ASP A 100 -7.07 1.43 4.56
CA ASP A 100 -5.83 0.79 4.98
C ASP A 100 -4.62 1.29 4.16
N ILE A 101 -4.78 1.50 2.85
CA ILE A 101 -3.73 2.10 1.99
C ILE A 101 -3.50 3.58 2.36
N ALA A 102 -4.56 4.35 2.61
CA ALA A 102 -4.44 5.75 3.01
C ALA A 102 -3.71 5.92 4.36
N ASP A 103 -3.93 5.01 5.31
CA ASP A 103 -3.22 4.97 6.59
C ASP A 103 -1.70 4.82 6.39
N TYR A 104 -1.26 4.04 5.39
CA TYR A 104 0.15 3.94 5.03
C TYR A 104 0.73 5.32 4.72
N GLY A 105 0.05 6.11 3.89
CA GLY A 105 0.48 7.46 3.52
C GLY A 105 0.53 8.41 4.71
N THR A 106 -0.37 8.24 5.68
CA THR A 106 -0.35 9.01 6.94
C THR A 106 0.86 8.68 7.80
N GLU A 107 1.24 7.42 7.91
CA GLU A 107 2.42 7.01 8.68
C GLU A 107 3.73 7.45 8.01
N VAL A 108 3.82 7.39 6.68
CA VAL A 108 4.94 7.95 5.91
C VAL A 108 5.09 9.45 6.17
N ARG A 109 3.97 10.20 6.12
CA ARG A 109 3.97 11.65 6.40
C ARG A 109 4.43 11.96 7.81
N ARG A 110 3.93 11.23 8.81
CA ARG A 110 4.36 11.33 10.22
C ARG A 110 5.84 11.04 10.42
N ALA A 111 6.42 10.14 9.63
CA ALA A 111 7.85 9.86 9.66
C ALA A 111 8.66 11.01 9.02
N ARG A 112 8.19 11.54 7.89
CA ARG A 112 8.81 12.68 7.18
C ARG A 112 8.87 13.94 8.05
N GLU A 113 7.79 14.27 8.74
CA GLU A 113 7.71 15.41 9.65
C GLU A 113 8.74 15.29 10.79
N ARG A 114 8.87 14.09 11.37
CA ARG A 114 9.84 13.83 12.45
C ARG A 114 11.29 13.85 11.97
N LEU A 115 11.58 13.40 10.75
CA LEU A 115 12.93 13.54 10.17
C LEU A 115 13.33 15.01 9.96
N SER A 116 12.36 15.92 9.96
CA SER A 116 12.61 17.35 9.82
C SER A 116 13.02 18.04 11.14
N SER A 117 12.91 17.37 12.30
CA SER A 117 13.25 17.94 13.61
C SER A 117 14.76 18.09 13.87
N GLY A 118 15.61 17.46 13.06
CA GLY A 118 17.07 17.63 13.12
C GLY A 118 17.83 16.78 14.15
N SER A 119 17.13 16.02 15.01
CA SER A 119 17.77 15.13 16.00
C SER A 119 18.03 13.72 15.41
N PRO A 120 19.28 13.21 15.45
CA PRO A 120 19.58 11.84 15.03
C PRO A 120 18.80 10.76 15.79
N ARG A 121 18.52 11.00 17.08
CA ARG A 121 17.71 10.08 17.90
C ARG A 121 16.25 10.04 17.44
N ASP A 122 15.70 11.19 17.09
CA ASP A 122 14.33 11.29 16.58
C ASP A 122 14.19 10.59 15.23
N ALA A 123 15.22 10.70 14.38
CA ALA A 123 15.26 10.01 13.08
C ALA A 123 15.19 8.49 13.24
N ILE A 124 15.99 7.90 14.13
CA ILE A 124 15.97 6.45 14.40
C ILE A 124 14.61 6.03 14.95
N ALA A 125 14.08 6.78 15.92
CA ALA A 125 12.79 6.47 16.53
C ALA A 125 11.62 6.62 15.53
N ALA A 126 11.70 7.57 14.58
CA ALA A 126 10.73 7.73 13.50
C ALA A 126 10.76 6.54 12.53
N GLN A 127 11.96 6.06 12.16
CA GLN A 127 12.10 4.88 11.29
C GLN A 127 11.53 3.62 11.94
N GLN A 128 11.83 3.38 13.23
CA GLN A 128 11.30 2.21 13.95
C GLN A 128 9.77 2.23 14.04
N ARG A 129 9.17 3.40 14.32
CA ARG A 129 7.72 3.57 14.35
C ARG A 129 7.10 3.35 12.98
N LEU A 130 7.70 3.89 11.92
CA LEU A 130 7.24 3.67 10.56
C LEU A 130 7.23 2.19 10.22
N VAL A 131 8.31 1.46 10.50
CA VAL A 131 8.39 0.01 10.29
C VAL A 131 7.29 -0.74 11.02
N ALA A 132 7.06 -0.43 12.30
CA ALA A 132 6.01 -1.08 13.09
C ALA A 132 4.60 -0.75 12.58
N ALA A 133 4.36 0.50 12.17
CA ALA A 133 3.08 0.92 11.64
C ALA A 133 2.79 0.27 10.28
N VAL A 134 3.78 0.27 9.38
CA VAL A 134 3.71 -0.40 8.08
C VAL A 134 3.39 -1.89 8.25
N ASN A 135 4.05 -2.60 9.16
CA ASN A 135 3.74 -4.01 9.44
C ASN A 135 2.27 -4.23 9.79
N ARG A 136 1.75 -3.44 10.75
CA ARG A 136 0.34 -3.55 11.18
C ARG A 136 -0.61 -3.25 10.03
N ILE A 137 -0.31 -2.22 9.24
CA ILE A 137 -1.11 -1.85 8.06
C ILE A 137 -1.09 -2.98 7.02
N SER A 138 0.08 -3.54 6.70
CA SER A 138 0.21 -4.67 5.77
C SER A 138 -0.62 -5.88 6.23
N THR A 139 -0.65 -6.19 7.52
CA THR A 139 -1.52 -7.26 8.05
C THR A 139 -3.01 -6.96 7.82
N ARG A 140 -3.46 -5.71 8.04
CA ARG A 140 -4.86 -5.33 7.79
C ARG A 140 -5.20 -5.36 6.31
N ILE A 141 -4.32 -4.84 5.46
CA ILE A 141 -4.45 -4.92 3.99
C ILE A 141 -4.63 -6.38 3.57
N ASN A 142 -3.79 -7.29 4.08
CA ASN A 142 -3.86 -8.69 3.71
C ASN A 142 -5.15 -9.37 4.16
N ALA A 143 -5.62 -9.06 5.38
CA ALA A 143 -6.91 -9.53 5.86
C ALA A 143 -8.07 -9.02 5.00
N THR A 144 -8.04 -7.74 4.60
CA THR A 144 -9.05 -7.14 3.72
C THR A 144 -9.03 -7.78 2.33
N ILE A 145 -7.85 -8.02 1.75
CA ILE A 145 -7.72 -8.72 0.45
C ILE A 145 -8.26 -10.15 0.53
N SER A 146 -7.97 -10.88 1.62
CA SER A 146 -8.51 -12.22 1.83
C SER A 146 -10.04 -12.20 1.84
N ALA A 147 -10.64 -11.28 2.59
CA ALA A 147 -12.10 -11.15 2.65
C ALA A 147 -12.70 -10.77 1.29
N ILE A 148 -12.03 -9.94 0.49
CA ILE A 148 -12.45 -9.63 -0.89
C ILE A 148 -12.40 -10.89 -1.75
N ASN A 149 -11.30 -11.66 -1.70
CA ASN A 149 -11.15 -12.91 -2.46
C ASN A 149 -12.22 -13.94 -2.09
N ASP A 150 -12.52 -14.10 -0.81
CA ASP A 150 -13.58 -15.01 -0.35
C ASP A 150 -14.93 -14.58 -0.91
N LYS A 151 -15.25 -13.28 -0.80
CA LYS A 151 -16.51 -12.73 -1.31
C LYS A 151 -16.64 -12.76 -2.83
N LEU A 152 -15.52 -12.71 -3.56
CA LEU A 152 -15.51 -12.83 -5.02
C LEU A 152 -15.82 -14.25 -5.50
N ARG A 153 -15.50 -15.26 -4.68
CA ARG A 153 -15.74 -16.69 -4.96
C ARG A 153 -17.16 -17.14 -4.64
N ASP A 154 -17.84 -16.43 -3.74
CA ASP A 154 -19.27 -16.55 -3.47
C ASP A 154 -20.13 -16.04 -4.66
#